data_AF-A0A914QMI2-F1
#
_entry.id   AF-A0A914QMI2-F1
#
_cell.length_a   1.000
_cell.length_b   1.000
_cell.length_c   1.000
_cell.angle_alpha   90.00
_cell.angle_beta   90.00
_cell.angle_gamma   90.00
#
_symmetry.space_group_name_H-M   'P 1'
#
loop_
_entity.id
_entity.type
_entity.pdbx_description
1 polymer ?
#
loop_
_entity_poly.entity_id
_entity_poly.type
_entity_poly.pdbx_seq_one_letter_code
_entity_poly.pdbx_strand_id
1 'polypeptide(L)'
;MTGNYLDGINVTPSTVKTEDRSALLPKPRLSYCDSDGVRRVVEKFLQEYIQLYDNPETESARKQLIAAYDDNAEFSYSINTLEHHTQSRGDIETYSSYMRSSRNIVFEDRWASNPERVRYKGSMEIVVQLAKLPSTKHLVETFLLDVDFYIDNLCGFTLRGLFIDGAEANSPRPHYKLFMRNFLVVSTGEGTMAILCDTLQICPITEMAADSYRDMLAAAALEANDLPGSSGVNQPSHPNITGNINSSSNNVPSIIVTAAPPPTPQPIDPNIKRQMIEQFASQTGMNLAYSERCLEDNNFDYEASGRRFLEIRAQIPPEAFQQ
;
A
#
# COMPACT_ATOMS: atom_id res chain seq x y z
N MET A 1 -40.60 -27.96 40.12
CA MET A 1 -40.00 -26.62 40.29
C MET A 1 -38.82 -26.78 41.23
N THR A 2 -37.60 -26.80 40.70
CA THR A 2 -36.36 -26.89 41.48
C THR A 2 -36.08 -25.52 42.08
N GLY A 3 -36.27 -25.36 43.39
CA GLY A 3 -35.85 -24.15 44.11
C GLY A 3 -34.33 -24.06 44.18
N ASN A 4 -33.79 -22.85 44.29
CA ASN A 4 -32.37 -22.62 44.48
C ASN A 4 -32.08 -22.67 45.99
N TYR A 5 -31.35 -23.67 46.45
CA TYR A 5 -31.06 -23.87 47.88
C TYR A 5 -29.58 -23.68 48.17
N LEU A 6 -29.27 -23.00 49.27
CA LEU A 6 -27.93 -22.95 49.87
C LEU A 6 -28.08 -23.37 51.34
N ASP A 7 -27.33 -24.41 51.75
CA ASP A 7 -27.42 -25.02 53.08
C ASP A 7 -28.85 -25.41 53.51
N GLY A 8 -29.68 -25.84 52.56
CA GLY A 8 -31.07 -26.24 52.83
C GLY A 8 -32.04 -25.07 53.02
N ILE A 9 -31.56 -23.82 52.92
CA ILE A 9 -32.39 -22.62 52.93
C ILE A 9 -32.67 -22.22 51.48
N ASN A 10 -33.94 -21.98 51.15
CA ASN A 10 -34.32 -21.47 49.84
C ASN A 10 -33.80 -20.04 49.69
N VAL A 11 -32.91 -19.82 48.74
CA VAL A 11 -32.27 -18.53 48.49
C VAL A 11 -32.69 -17.99 47.13
N THR A 12 -32.96 -16.68 47.08
CA THR A 12 -33.12 -15.97 45.81
C THR A 12 -31.75 -15.66 45.21
N PRO A 13 -31.51 -16.00 43.93
CA PRO A 13 -30.29 -15.59 43.22
C PRO A 13 -30.10 -14.08 43.33
N SER A 14 -28.85 -13.65 43.55
CA SER A 14 -28.53 -12.22 43.60
C SER A 14 -28.86 -11.55 42.26
N THR A 15 -29.73 -10.54 42.29
CA THR A 15 -29.99 -9.65 41.15
C THR A 15 -28.85 -8.65 41.02
N VAL A 16 -27.62 -9.11 40.80
CA VAL A 16 -26.56 -8.21 40.34
C VAL A 16 -27.02 -7.71 38.98
N LYS A 17 -27.49 -6.46 38.94
CA LYS A 17 -27.69 -5.77 37.68
C LYS A 17 -26.30 -5.62 37.08
N THR A 18 -25.94 -6.50 36.16
CA THR A 18 -24.81 -6.25 35.27
C THR A 18 -25.13 -4.92 34.60
N GLU A 19 -24.41 -3.87 34.96
CA GLU A 19 -24.54 -2.60 34.25
C GLU A 19 -24.18 -2.88 32.79
N ASP A 20 -25.16 -2.81 31.90
CA ASP A 20 -24.90 -2.87 30.48
C ASP A 20 -24.21 -1.57 30.06
N ARG A 21 -22.89 -1.57 30.17
CA ARG A 21 -22.02 -0.44 29.81
C ARG A 21 -21.84 -0.33 28.30
N SER A 22 -22.48 -1.17 27.48
CA SER A 22 -22.45 -1.03 26.02
C SER A 22 -22.98 0.34 25.57
N ALA A 23 -23.97 0.88 26.28
CA ALA A 23 -24.52 2.22 26.04
C ALA A 23 -23.54 3.37 26.37
N LEU A 24 -22.44 3.09 27.09
CA LEU A 24 -21.38 4.08 27.39
C LEU A 24 -20.26 4.07 26.34
N LEU A 25 -20.24 3.09 25.44
CA LEU A 25 -19.22 3.04 24.40
C LEU A 25 -19.48 4.14 23.37
N PRO A 26 -18.42 4.80 22.86
CA PRO A 26 -18.57 5.70 21.73
C PRO A 26 -19.22 4.97 20.56
N LYS A 27 -20.15 5.64 19.88
CA LYS A 27 -20.73 5.10 18.64
C LYS A 27 -19.61 4.88 17.62
N PRO A 28 -19.45 3.67 17.06
CA PRO A 28 -18.47 3.40 16.02
C PRO A 28 -18.70 4.33 14.82
N ARG A 29 -17.61 4.81 14.21
CA ARG A 29 -17.63 5.52 12.93
C ARG A 29 -16.94 4.65 11.89
N LEU A 30 -17.36 4.78 10.64
CA LEU A 30 -16.81 3.99 9.53
C LEU A 30 -15.40 4.40 9.13
N SER A 31 -15.11 5.69 9.14
CA SER A 31 -13.86 6.28 8.66
C SER A 31 -13.58 7.56 9.44
N TYR A 32 -12.31 7.91 9.53
CA TYR A 32 -11.85 9.05 10.29
C TYR A 32 -10.73 9.81 9.56
N CYS A 33 -10.87 11.13 9.48
CA CYS A 33 -9.79 12.03 9.13
C CYS A 33 -10.11 13.38 9.75
N ASP A 34 -9.13 14.04 10.36
CA ASP A 34 -9.35 15.33 11.03
C ASP A 34 -9.33 16.53 10.05
N SER A 35 -8.82 16.32 8.83
CA SER A 35 -8.66 17.39 7.83
C SER A 35 -9.10 16.94 6.45
N ASP A 36 -10.10 17.64 5.88
CA ASP A 36 -10.56 17.44 4.50
C ASP A 36 -9.45 17.70 3.46
N GLY A 37 -8.45 18.51 3.80
CA GLY A 37 -7.28 18.72 2.97
C GLY A 37 -6.43 17.46 2.88
N VAL A 38 -6.04 16.92 4.05
CA VAL A 38 -5.26 15.68 4.15
C VAL A 38 -6.02 14.52 3.52
N ARG A 39 -7.31 14.40 3.83
CA ARG A 39 -8.19 13.38 3.28
C ARG A 39 -8.13 13.31 1.76
N ARG A 40 -8.30 14.45 1.07
CA ARG A 40 -8.26 14.50 -0.40
C ARG A 40 -6.93 14.05 -0.98
N VAL A 41 -5.82 14.39 -0.33
CA VAL A 41 -4.49 13.96 -0.79
C VAL A 41 -4.31 12.45 -0.60
N VAL A 42 -4.71 11.90 0.55
CA VAL A 42 -4.66 10.46 0.81
C VAL A 42 -5.57 9.67 -0.13
N GLU A 43 -6.80 10.13 -0.36
CA GLU A 43 -7.75 9.50 -1.28
C GLU A 43 -7.21 9.50 -2.73
N LYS A 44 -6.63 10.62 -3.19
CA LYS A 44 -6.00 10.69 -4.51
C LYS A 44 -4.84 9.70 -4.64
N PHE A 45 -3.96 9.66 -3.64
CA PHE A 45 -2.87 8.69 -3.59
C PHE A 45 -3.39 7.24 -3.66
N LEU A 46 -4.40 6.92 -2.85
CA LEU A 46 -4.99 5.58 -2.81
C LEU A 46 -5.67 5.19 -4.13
N GLN A 47 -6.30 6.15 -4.80
CA GLN A 47 -6.88 5.93 -6.13
C GLN A 47 -5.81 5.52 -7.15
N GLU A 48 -4.73 6.29 -7.26
CA GLU A 48 -3.62 5.98 -8.16
C GLU A 48 -2.94 4.65 -7.78
N TYR A 49 -2.73 4.43 -6.48
CA TYR A 49 -2.12 3.22 -5.95
C TYR A 49 -2.93 1.97 -6.30
N ILE A 50 -4.23 1.95 -5.99
CA ILE A 50 -5.10 0.79 -6.22
C ILE A 50 -5.31 0.55 -7.72
N GLN A 51 -5.41 1.61 -8.53
CA GLN A 51 -5.50 1.49 -9.98
C GLN A 51 -4.27 0.78 -10.57
N LEU A 52 -3.06 1.14 -10.12
CA LEU A 52 -1.83 0.44 -10.54
C LEU A 52 -1.74 -0.96 -9.95
N TYR A 53 -2.22 -1.15 -8.71
CA TYR A 53 -2.12 -2.42 -7.98
C TYR A 53 -2.98 -3.53 -8.60
N ASP A 54 -4.19 -3.18 -9.07
CA ASP A 54 -5.17 -4.09 -9.66
C ASP A 54 -5.15 -4.13 -11.19
N ASN A 55 -4.21 -3.43 -11.83
CA ASN A 55 -4.14 -3.38 -13.29
C ASN A 55 -3.91 -4.80 -13.86
N PRO A 56 -4.86 -5.33 -14.66
CA PRO A 56 -4.83 -6.71 -15.13
C PRO A 56 -3.89 -6.94 -16.32
N GLU A 57 -3.34 -5.87 -16.93
CA GLU A 57 -2.68 -5.96 -18.24
C GLU A 57 -1.26 -6.51 -18.18
N THR A 58 -0.59 -6.52 -17.02
CA THR A 58 0.76 -7.11 -16.90
C THR A 58 1.03 -7.72 -15.53
N GLU A 59 1.66 -8.90 -15.47
CA GLU A 59 2.27 -9.46 -14.25
C GLU A 59 3.29 -8.49 -13.60
N SER A 60 3.76 -7.50 -14.37
CA SER A 60 4.63 -6.41 -13.93
C SER A 60 3.92 -5.10 -13.60
N ALA A 61 2.59 -5.01 -13.62
CA ALA A 61 1.91 -3.72 -13.41
C ALA A 61 2.24 -3.12 -12.04
N ARG A 62 2.30 -3.97 -11.00
CA ARG A 62 2.73 -3.57 -9.66
C ARG A 62 4.19 -3.10 -9.60
N LYS A 63 5.03 -3.38 -10.59
CA LYS A 63 6.38 -2.81 -10.69
C LYS A 63 6.37 -1.31 -10.98
N GLN A 64 5.28 -0.78 -11.55
CA GLN A 64 5.10 0.66 -11.76
C GLN A 64 4.93 1.42 -10.44
N LEU A 65 4.61 0.72 -9.34
CA LEU A 65 4.56 1.30 -8.00
C LEU A 65 5.94 1.67 -7.45
N ILE A 66 7.04 1.41 -8.17
CA ILE A 66 8.40 1.67 -7.66
C ILE A 66 8.58 3.14 -7.23
N ALA A 67 7.98 4.07 -7.98
CA ALA A 67 8.02 5.51 -7.69
C ALA A 67 7.16 5.92 -6.48
N ALA A 68 6.27 5.04 -6.01
CA ALA A 68 5.45 5.28 -4.81
C ALA A 68 6.19 4.93 -3.51
N TYR A 69 7.32 4.21 -3.57
CA TYR A 69 8.10 3.78 -2.41
C TYR A 69 9.40 4.57 -2.28
N ASP A 70 9.75 4.93 -1.04
CA ASP A 70 11.08 5.43 -0.71
C ASP A 70 12.14 4.34 -0.90
N ASP A 71 13.38 4.74 -1.19
CA ASP A 71 14.51 3.83 -1.36
C ASP A 71 14.84 3.01 -0.10
N ASN A 72 14.44 3.51 1.08
CA ASN A 72 14.59 2.82 2.37
C ASN A 72 13.27 2.30 2.92
N ALA A 73 12.22 2.24 2.10
CA ALA A 73 10.91 1.76 2.54
C ALA A 73 10.98 0.31 3.05
N GLU A 74 10.09 -0.05 3.97
CA GLU A 74 9.90 -1.44 4.39
C GLU A 74 8.50 -1.95 4.05
N PHE A 75 8.42 -3.18 3.55
CA PHE A 75 7.16 -3.90 3.32
C PHE A 75 7.15 -5.24 4.06
N SER A 76 6.01 -5.56 4.68
CA SER A 76 5.71 -6.93 5.10
C SER A 76 4.23 -7.21 5.04
N TYR A 77 3.85 -8.49 4.97
CA TYR A 77 2.46 -8.87 5.02
C TYR A 77 2.23 -10.11 5.88
N SER A 78 1.00 -10.26 6.35
CA SER A 78 0.54 -11.46 7.04
C SER A 78 -0.80 -11.90 6.48
N ILE A 79 -0.99 -13.21 6.39
CA ILE A 79 -2.29 -13.82 6.13
C ILE A 79 -2.65 -14.71 7.31
N ASN A 80 -3.87 -14.56 7.82
CA ASN A 80 -4.41 -15.39 8.89
C ASN A 80 -5.90 -15.66 8.66
N THR A 81 -6.37 -16.84 9.02
CA THR A 81 -7.81 -17.13 9.11
C THR A 81 -8.28 -16.94 10.54
N LEU A 82 -9.50 -16.41 10.72
CA LEU A 82 -10.18 -16.44 12.01
C LEU A 82 -10.35 -17.89 12.50
N GLU A 83 -10.26 -18.11 13.81
CA GLU A 83 -10.19 -19.46 14.43
C GLU A 83 -11.34 -20.41 14.01
N HIS A 84 -12.51 -19.86 13.68
CA HIS A 84 -13.69 -20.62 13.26
C HIS A 84 -13.90 -20.68 11.73
N HIS A 85 -12.94 -20.17 10.95
CA HIS A 85 -13.06 -19.99 9.50
C HIS A 85 -11.97 -20.73 8.70
N THR A 86 -11.42 -21.81 9.24
CA THR A 86 -10.33 -22.58 8.59
C THR A 86 -10.73 -23.19 7.24
N GLN A 87 -12.01 -23.42 7.02
CA GLN A 87 -12.58 -23.89 5.75
C GLN A 87 -12.76 -22.78 4.71
N SER A 88 -12.63 -21.52 5.12
CA SER A 88 -12.90 -20.33 4.30
C SER A 88 -11.61 -19.71 3.76
N ARG A 89 -10.64 -20.54 3.34
CA ARG A 89 -9.36 -20.05 2.80
C ARG A 89 -9.43 -19.61 1.34
N GLY A 90 -10.51 -19.93 0.65
CA GLY A 90 -10.65 -19.78 -0.80
C GLY A 90 -9.79 -20.79 -1.54
N ASP A 91 -9.33 -20.40 -2.74
CA ASP A 91 -8.37 -21.21 -3.51
C ASP A 91 -7.09 -21.55 -2.71
N ILE A 92 -6.77 -22.85 -2.65
CA ILE A 92 -5.69 -23.37 -1.83
C ILE A 92 -4.31 -22.97 -2.34
N GLU A 93 -4.13 -22.86 -3.65
CA GLU A 93 -2.86 -22.48 -4.27
C GLU A 93 -2.55 -21.01 -3.99
N THR A 94 -3.54 -20.15 -4.21
CA THR A 94 -3.52 -18.72 -3.89
C THR A 94 -3.24 -18.51 -2.41
N TYR A 95 -3.98 -19.17 -1.50
CA TYR A 95 -3.72 -19.09 -0.05
C TYR A 95 -2.30 -19.54 0.32
N SER A 96 -1.84 -20.65 -0.26
CA SER A 96 -0.49 -21.19 -0.02
C SER A 96 0.60 -20.23 -0.49
N SER A 97 0.36 -19.49 -1.57
CA SER A 97 1.31 -18.49 -2.08
C SER A 97 1.57 -17.38 -1.05
N TYR A 98 0.53 -16.86 -0.40
CA TYR A 98 0.66 -15.89 0.69
C TYR A 98 1.36 -16.51 1.91
N MET A 99 1.03 -17.76 2.26
CA MET A 99 1.62 -18.40 3.44
C MET A 99 3.15 -18.58 3.34
N ARG A 100 3.72 -18.69 2.14
CA ARG A 100 5.16 -18.94 1.92
C ARG A 100 6.07 -17.82 2.45
N SER A 101 5.54 -16.60 2.56
CA SER A 101 6.27 -15.44 3.09
C SER A 101 5.42 -14.60 4.06
N SER A 102 4.41 -15.22 4.69
CA SER A 102 3.58 -14.58 5.71
C SER A 102 4.37 -14.32 6.98
N ARG A 103 4.42 -13.06 7.41
CA ARG A 103 5.08 -12.59 8.64
C ARG A 103 4.08 -12.51 9.80
N ASN A 104 4.01 -13.56 10.61
CA ASN A 104 3.24 -13.54 11.85
C ASN A 104 4.20 -13.51 13.04
N ILE A 105 4.21 -12.41 13.80
CA ILE A 105 5.13 -12.19 14.93
C ILE A 105 4.89 -13.21 16.07
N VAL A 106 3.67 -13.72 16.21
CA VAL A 106 3.37 -14.83 17.15
C VAL A 106 4.18 -16.08 16.83
N PHE A 107 4.61 -16.24 15.57
CA PHE A 107 5.44 -17.33 15.08
C PHE A 107 6.78 -16.83 14.52
N GLU A 108 7.37 -15.79 15.12
CA GLU A 108 8.59 -15.15 14.61
C GLU A 108 9.78 -16.11 14.47
N ASP A 109 9.87 -17.11 15.36
CA ASP A 109 10.91 -18.16 15.33
C ASP A 109 10.94 -18.92 14.00
N ARG A 110 9.82 -19.00 13.28
CA ARG A 110 9.74 -19.60 11.95
C ARG A 110 10.74 -18.98 10.97
N TRP A 111 11.01 -17.70 11.14
CA TRP A 111 11.83 -16.90 10.24
C TRP A 111 13.13 -16.43 10.89
N ALA A 112 13.45 -16.89 12.11
CA ALA A 112 14.64 -16.45 12.85
C ALA A 112 15.96 -16.67 12.08
N SER A 113 16.07 -17.76 11.31
CA SER A 113 17.26 -18.04 10.49
C SER A 113 17.32 -17.24 9.19
N ASN A 114 16.21 -16.65 8.73
CA ASN A 114 16.14 -15.89 7.49
C ASN A 114 15.02 -14.83 7.53
N PRO A 115 15.20 -13.74 8.30
CA PRO A 115 14.16 -12.73 8.51
C PRO A 115 13.84 -11.93 7.23
N GLU A 116 14.82 -11.78 6.32
CA GLU A 116 14.66 -11.08 5.04
C GLU A 116 13.69 -11.82 4.10
N ARG A 117 13.35 -13.08 4.38
CA ARG A 117 12.34 -13.81 3.60
C ARG A 117 10.93 -13.21 3.74
N VAL A 118 10.68 -12.48 4.82
CA VAL A 118 9.34 -11.97 5.18
C VAL A 118 9.30 -10.48 5.49
N ARG A 119 10.42 -9.78 5.28
CA ARG A 119 10.55 -8.33 5.37
C ARG A 119 11.35 -7.89 4.15
N TYR A 120 10.77 -6.99 3.37
CA TYR A 120 11.35 -6.52 2.11
C TYR A 120 11.75 -5.06 2.26
N LYS A 121 12.95 -4.71 1.78
CA LYS A 121 13.52 -3.38 1.98
C LYS A 121 13.88 -2.71 0.66
N GLY A 122 13.50 -1.44 0.58
CA GLY A 122 13.70 -0.60 -0.59
C GLY A 122 12.72 -0.87 -1.73
N SER A 123 12.46 0.18 -2.48
CA SER A 123 11.44 0.25 -3.54
C SER A 123 11.49 -0.95 -4.50
N MET A 124 12.69 -1.34 -4.97
CA MET A 124 12.88 -2.45 -5.91
C MET A 124 12.45 -3.81 -5.35
N GLU A 125 12.90 -4.17 -4.15
CA GLU A 125 12.58 -5.47 -3.56
C GLU A 125 11.08 -5.56 -3.25
N ILE A 126 10.52 -4.46 -2.74
CA ILE A 126 9.09 -4.34 -2.44
C ILE A 126 8.27 -4.60 -3.68
N VAL A 127 8.51 -3.91 -4.80
CA VAL A 127 7.67 -4.09 -5.99
C VAL A 127 7.86 -5.45 -6.65
N VAL A 128 9.05 -6.05 -6.57
CA VAL A 128 9.27 -7.43 -6.98
C VAL A 128 8.42 -8.37 -6.14
N GLN A 129 8.32 -8.14 -4.83
CA GLN A 129 7.47 -8.93 -3.97
C GLN A 129 5.98 -8.71 -4.25
N LEU A 130 5.53 -7.47 -4.44
CA LEU A 130 4.15 -7.15 -4.78
C LEU A 130 3.74 -7.83 -6.10
N ALA A 131 4.63 -7.89 -7.09
CA ALA A 131 4.40 -8.58 -8.36
C ALA A 131 4.30 -10.12 -8.21
N LYS A 132 4.89 -10.71 -7.16
CA LYS A 132 4.76 -12.14 -6.84
C LYS A 132 3.46 -12.47 -6.10
N LEU A 133 2.80 -11.49 -5.49
CA LEU A 133 1.50 -11.72 -4.86
C LEU A 133 0.46 -11.99 -5.96
N PRO A 134 -0.55 -12.84 -5.70
CA PRO A 134 -1.66 -13.06 -6.62
C PRO A 134 -2.28 -11.75 -7.13
N SER A 135 -2.75 -11.76 -8.37
CA SER A 135 -3.53 -10.65 -8.93
C SER A 135 -4.76 -10.39 -8.06
N THR A 136 -5.21 -9.13 -8.00
CA THR A 136 -6.30 -8.70 -7.12
C THR A 136 -7.31 -7.86 -7.87
N LYS A 137 -8.52 -7.83 -7.35
CA LYS A 137 -9.55 -6.83 -7.65
C LYS A 137 -10.15 -6.37 -6.33
N HIS A 138 -9.84 -5.14 -5.93
CA HIS A 138 -10.38 -4.52 -4.75
C HIS A 138 -11.80 -4.00 -5.02
N LEU A 139 -12.67 -4.14 -4.02
CA LEU A 139 -14.02 -3.61 -4.05
C LEU A 139 -13.97 -2.22 -3.41
N VAL A 140 -13.71 -1.20 -4.23
CA VAL A 140 -13.47 0.17 -3.76
C VAL A 140 -14.65 0.72 -2.95
N GLU A 141 -15.87 0.33 -3.28
CA GLU A 141 -17.10 0.70 -2.56
C GLU A 141 -17.11 0.20 -1.10
N THR A 142 -16.29 -0.81 -0.77
CA THR A 142 -16.18 -1.39 0.57
C THR A 142 -15.07 -0.76 1.42
N PHE A 143 -14.35 0.22 0.86
CA PHE A 143 -13.21 0.81 1.53
C PHE A 143 -13.61 1.65 2.73
N LEU A 144 -12.82 1.52 3.79
CA LEU A 144 -12.83 2.37 4.97
C LEU A 144 -11.43 2.95 5.16
N LEU A 145 -11.34 4.26 5.40
CA LEU A 145 -10.10 4.99 5.54
C LEU A 145 -10.02 5.67 6.91
N ASP A 146 -9.02 5.30 7.69
CA ASP A 146 -8.69 5.99 8.94
C ASP A 146 -7.31 6.65 8.78
N VAL A 147 -7.26 7.98 8.88
CA VAL A 147 -6.02 8.74 8.95
C VAL A 147 -5.68 8.94 10.42
N ASP A 148 -4.65 8.22 10.88
CA ASP A 148 -4.24 8.14 12.28
C ASP A 148 -3.61 9.45 12.75
N PHE A 149 -2.71 10.01 11.94
CA PHE A 149 -2.05 11.29 12.21
C PHE A 149 -1.47 11.91 10.93
N TYR A 150 -1.28 13.24 10.97
CA TYR A 150 -0.53 14.00 9.97
C TYR A 150 0.29 15.08 10.68
N ILE A 151 1.61 14.93 10.72
CA ILE A 151 2.54 15.79 11.46
C ILE A 151 3.78 16.03 10.61
N ASP A 152 4.15 17.28 10.34
CA ASP A 152 5.38 17.65 9.62
C ASP A 152 5.59 16.87 8.30
N ASN A 153 4.53 16.77 7.49
CA ASN A 153 4.45 16.00 6.23
C ASN A 153 4.47 14.47 6.39
N LEU A 154 4.65 13.93 7.59
CA LEU A 154 4.50 12.50 7.88
C LEU A 154 3.03 12.17 8.13
N CYS A 155 2.51 11.17 7.43
CA CYS A 155 1.12 10.75 7.50
C CYS A 155 1.03 9.24 7.73
N GLY A 156 0.31 8.85 8.78
CA GLY A 156 -0.06 7.46 9.05
C GLY A 156 -1.52 7.25 8.73
N PHE A 157 -1.86 6.24 7.92
CA PHE A 157 -3.24 5.90 7.65
C PHE A 157 -3.43 4.41 7.38
N THR A 158 -4.66 3.96 7.62
CA THR A 158 -5.10 2.59 7.47
C THR A 158 -6.22 2.52 6.44
N LEU A 159 -6.02 1.74 5.37
CA LEU A 159 -7.05 1.38 4.41
C LEU A 159 -7.57 -0.03 4.70
N ARG A 160 -8.88 -0.20 4.77
CA ARG A 160 -9.54 -1.49 5.00
C ARG A 160 -10.59 -1.73 3.94
N GLY A 161 -10.86 -2.98 3.60
CA GLY A 161 -11.94 -3.29 2.67
C GLY A 161 -11.93 -4.74 2.21
N LEU A 162 -12.76 -5.03 1.21
CA LEU A 162 -12.83 -6.34 0.59
C LEU A 162 -12.07 -6.35 -0.73
N PHE A 163 -11.47 -7.49 -1.03
CA PHE A 163 -10.90 -7.78 -2.34
C PHE A 163 -11.09 -9.26 -2.69
N ILE A 164 -10.90 -9.55 -3.97
CA ILE A 164 -10.84 -10.91 -4.53
C ILE A 164 -9.48 -11.08 -5.21
N ASP A 165 -8.96 -12.30 -5.24
CA ASP A 165 -7.60 -12.55 -5.73
C ASP A 165 -7.48 -13.83 -6.56
N GLY A 166 -6.33 -13.96 -7.23
CA GLY A 166 -6.00 -15.12 -8.05
C GLY A 166 -6.98 -15.33 -9.21
N ALA A 167 -7.15 -16.60 -9.59
CA ALA A 167 -8.08 -16.98 -10.66
C ALA A 167 -9.56 -16.72 -10.30
N GLU A 168 -9.89 -16.63 -9.00
CA GLU A 168 -11.25 -16.39 -8.53
C GLU A 168 -11.73 -14.96 -8.80
N ALA A 169 -10.84 -14.03 -9.15
CA ALA A 169 -11.21 -12.66 -9.50
C ALA A 169 -12.21 -12.57 -10.68
N ASN A 170 -12.22 -13.59 -11.54
CA ASN A 170 -13.15 -13.72 -12.67
C ASN A 170 -14.24 -14.78 -12.45
N SER A 171 -14.32 -15.36 -11.25
CA SER A 171 -15.31 -16.39 -10.91
C SER A 171 -16.71 -15.78 -10.76
N PRO A 172 -17.79 -16.48 -11.17
CA PRO A 172 -19.16 -16.06 -10.88
C PRO A 172 -19.50 -16.10 -9.38
N ARG A 173 -18.70 -16.82 -8.57
CA ARG A 173 -18.80 -16.83 -7.11
C ARG A 173 -17.40 -16.63 -6.54
N PRO A 174 -16.93 -15.38 -6.43
CA PRO A 174 -15.59 -15.11 -5.96
C PRO A 174 -15.50 -15.27 -4.43
N HIS A 175 -14.35 -15.73 -3.95
CA HIS A 175 -14.09 -15.79 -2.52
C HIS A 175 -13.52 -14.46 -2.02
N TYR A 176 -14.26 -13.78 -1.14
CA TYR A 176 -13.84 -12.50 -0.57
C TYR A 176 -12.79 -12.67 0.51
N LYS A 177 -11.81 -11.76 0.51
CA LYS A 177 -10.87 -11.56 1.61
C LYS A 177 -11.02 -10.14 2.14
N LEU A 178 -10.97 -9.99 3.46
CA LEU A 178 -10.82 -8.71 4.12
C LEU A 178 -9.32 -8.37 4.12
N PHE A 179 -8.98 -7.13 3.76
CA PHE A 179 -7.64 -6.60 3.98
C PHE A 179 -7.66 -5.42 4.94
N MET A 180 -6.53 -5.24 5.63
CA MET A 180 -6.17 -4.00 6.29
C MET A 180 -4.74 -3.67 5.89
N ARG A 181 -4.51 -2.48 5.36
CA ARG A 181 -3.21 -2.03 4.89
C ARG A 181 -2.86 -0.72 5.56
N ASN A 182 -1.77 -0.75 6.31
CA ASN A 182 -1.27 0.40 7.06
C ASN A 182 -0.12 1.02 6.27
N PHE A 183 -0.23 2.31 5.98
CA PHE A 183 0.78 3.07 5.30
C PHE A 183 1.34 4.15 6.24
N LEU A 184 2.66 4.24 6.29
CA LEU A 184 3.37 5.43 6.74
C LEU A 184 3.97 6.09 5.52
N VAL A 185 3.58 7.33 5.24
CA VAL A 185 4.03 8.07 4.07
C VAL A 185 4.59 9.43 4.47
N VAL A 186 5.51 9.94 3.67
CA VAL A 186 5.94 11.34 3.72
C VAL A 186 5.41 12.07 2.49
N SER A 187 4.86 13.26 2.70
CA SER A 187 4.51 14.15 1.59
C SER A 187 5.76 14.88 1.12
N THR A 188 6.11 14.74 -0.16
CA THR A 188 7.33 15.29 -0.76
C THR A 188 7.15 16.73 -1.25
N GLY A 189 6.03 17.38 -0.93
CA GLY A 189 5.83 18.80 -1.19
C GLY A 189 5.40 19.16 -2.61
N GLU A 190 4.60 18.34 -3.28
CA GLU A 190 3.96 18.65 -4.57
C GLU A 190 2.57 17.97 -4.71
N GLY A 191 1.98 17.59 -3.57
CA GLY A 191 0.81 16.70 -3.53
C GLY A 191 1.15 15.23 -3.81
N THR A 192 2.45 14.91 -3.90
CA THR A 192 3.00 13.56 -4.02
C THR A 192 3.33 12.99 -2.64
N MET A 193 3.24 11.66 -2.52
CA MET A 193 3.48 10.89 -1.30
C MET A 193 4.46 9.77 -1.60
N ALA A 194 5.44 9.56 -0.73
CA ALA A 194 6.36 8.44 -0.77
C ALA A 194 6.11 7.52 0.45
N ILE A 195 5.98 6.22 0.21
CA ILE A 195 5.74 5.22 1.25
C ILE A 195 7.05 4.91 1.96
N LEU A 196 7.06 5.06 3.27
CA LEU A 196 8.16 4.68 4.17
C LEU A 196 7.93 3.30 4.79
N CYS A 197 6.70 2.97 5.16
CA CYS A 197 6.33 1.66 5.68
C CYS A 197 4.98 1.22 5.10
N ASP A 198 4.91 -0.04 4.67
CA ASP A 198 3.69 -0.69 4.20
C ASP A 198 3.52 -2.03 4.92
N THR A 199 2.41 -2.19 5.64
CA THR A 199 2.04 -3.45 6.27
C THR A 199 0.68 -3.90 5.79
N LEU A 200 0.63 -5.05 5.14
CA LEU A 200 -0.61 -5.65 4.64
C LEU A 200 -1.06 -6.84 5.50
N GLN A 201 -2.28 -6.80 5.99
CA GLN A 201 -2.95 -7.91 6.66
C GLN A 201 -4.07 -8.44 5.77
N ILE A 202 -4.10 -9.76 5.58
CA ILE A 202 -5.08 -10.45 4.75
C ILE A 202 -5.82 -11.45 5.63
N CYS A 203 -7.15 -11.42 5.57
CA CYS A 203 -8.01 -12.35 6.26
C CYS A 203 -9.03 -12.92 5.26
N PRO A 204 -8.91 -14.19 4.86
CA PRO A 204 -10.01 -14.88 4.20
C PRO A 204 -11.25 -14.91 5.10
N ILE A 205 -12.42 -14.65 4.53
CA ILE A 205 -13.69 -14.55 5.27
C ILE A 205 -14.77 -15.40 4.62
N THR A 206 -15.80 -15.75 5.41
CA THR A 206 -17.01 -16.39 4.85
C THR A 206 -17.83 -15.41 4.04
N GLU A 207 -18.67 -15.94 3.15
CA GLU A 207 -19.69 -15.17 2.44
C GLU A 207 -20.60 -14.40 3.42
N MET A 208 -21.06 -15.08 4.48
CA MET A 208 -21.86 -14.45 5.55
C MET A 208 -21.14 -13.28 6.25
N ALA A 209 -19.83 -13.39 6.48
CA ALA A 209 -19.05 -12.29 7.05
C ALA A 209 -18.86 -11.14 6.05
N ALA A 210 -18.72 -11.44 4.75
CA ALA A 210 -18.66 -10.43 3.70
C ALA A 210 -20.00 -9.69 3.56
N ASP A 211 -21.13 -10.40 3.63
CA ASP A 211 -22.47 -9.81 3.68
C ASP A 211 -22.64 -8.91 4.90
N SER A 212 -22.26 -9.40 6.08
CA SER A 212 -22.33 -8.62 7.33
C SER A 212 -21.51 -7.33 7.25
N TYR A 213 -20.34 -7.38 6.59
CA TYR A 213 -19.51 -6.20 6.37
C TYR A 213 -20.21 -5.19 5.44
N ARG A 214 -20.83 -5.65 4.34
CA ARG A 214 -21.59 -4.79 3.43
C ARG A 214 -22.84 -4.19 4.08
N ASP A 215 -23.55 -4.98 4.88
CA ASP A 215 -24.73 -4.52 5.61
C ASP A 215 -24.37 -3.42 6.62
N MET A 216 -23.24 -3.57 7.29
CA MET A 216 -22.70 -2.55 8.20
C MET A 216 -22.41 -1.22 7.47
N LEU A 217 -21.84 -1.28 6.26
CA LEU A 217 -21.64 -0.09 5.42
C LEU A 217 -22.97 0.54 5.00
N ALA A 218 -23.92 -0.27 4.54
CA ALA A 218 -25.23 0.20 4.10
C ALA A 218 -26.02 0.87 5.24
N ALA A 219 -26.00 0.28 6.44
CA ALA A 219 -26.66 0.83 7.62
C ALA A 219 -26.09 2.21 7.99
N ALA A 220 -24.78 2.36 8.00
CA ALA A 220 -24.13 3.63 8.31
C ALA A 220 -24.39 4.72 7.24
N ALA A 221 -24.54 4.35 5.97
CA ALA A 221 -24.92 5.28 4.91
C ALA A 221 -26.35 5.82 5.08
N LEU A 222 -27.27 5.01 5.62
CA LEU A 222 -28.63 5.44 5.95
C LEU A 222 -28.64 6.40 7.14
N GLU A 223 -27.88 6.11 8.20
CA GLU A 223 -27.76 6.99 9.37
C GLU A 223 -27.20 8.39 9.03
N ALA A 224 -26.32 8.48 8.02
CA ALA A 224 -25.79 9.75 7.55
C ALA A 224 -26.85 10.66 6.90
N ASN A 225 -27.91 10.10 6.32
CA ASN A 225 -28.97 10.85 5.63
C ASN A 225 -30.07 11.38 6.56
N ASP A 226 -30.22 10.80 7.76
CA ASP A 226 -31.27 11.15 8.72
C ASP A 226 -30.92 12.30 9.68
N LEU A 227 -29.76 12.96 9.51
CA LEU A 227 -29.31 14.09 10.34
C LEU A 227 -29.70 15.46 9.71
N PRO A 228 -30.70 16.18 10.25
CA PRO A 228 -31.01 17.52 9.78
C PRO A 228 -29.99 18.53 10.32
N GLY A 229 -29.11 19.06 9.45
CA GLY A 229 -28.42 20.34 9.70
C GLY A 229 -26.94 20.32 10.09
N SER A 230 -26.10 19.37 9.64
CA SER A 230 -24.64 19.49 9.77
C SER A 230 -23.96 19.83 8.44
N SER A 231 -23.98 21.11 8.07
CA SER A 231 -23.03 21.67 7.13
C SER A 231 -21.78 22.07 7.92
N GLY A 232 -20.79 21.17 7.97
CA GLY A 232 -19.47 21.46 8.53
C GLY A 232 -19.20 20.82 9.90
N VAL A 233 -18.89 19.51 9.89
CA VAL A 233 -17.83 18.82 10.66
C VAL A 233 -17.98 17.32 10.35
N ASN A 234 -16.97 16.75 9.69
CA ASN A 234 -16.71 15.31 9.49
C ASN A 234 -17.93 14.42 9.16
N GLN A 235 -18.31 14.39 7.89
CA GLN A 235 -19.23 13.38 7.34
C GLN A 235 -18.55 11.99 7.29
N PRO A 236 -19.26 10.90 7.62
CA PRO A 236 -18.84 9.54 7.31
C PRO A 236 -19.06 9.28 5.81
N SER A 237 -18.28 9.93 4.95
CA SER A 237 -18.27 9.61 3.53
C SER A 237 -17.36 8.40 3.29
N HIS A 238 -17.81 7.46 2.46
CA HIS A 238 -16.91 6.47 1.85
C HIS A 238 -15.71 7.19 1.23
N PRO A 239 -14.50 6.63 1.32
CA PRO A 239 -13.35 7.26 0.69
C PRO A 239 -13.59 7.36 -0.82
N ASN A 240 -13.44 8.57 -1.37
CA ASN A 240 -13.71 8.82 -2.78
C ASN A 240 -12.55 8.31 -3.65
N ILE A 241 -12.50 6.99 -3.80
CA ILE A 241 -11.45 6.27 -4.54
C ILE A 241 -11.99 5.78 -5.90
N THR A 242 -13.29 5.91 -6.16
CA THR A 242 -13.91 5.61 -7.46
C THR A 242 -13.95 6.85 -8.37
N GLY A 243 -12.88 7.13 -9.11
CA GLY A 243 -12.88 8.18 -10.13
C GLY A 243 -13.35 7.68 -11.50
N ASN A 244 -14.59 8.00 -11.88
CA ASN A 244 -15.02 7.99 -13.27
C ASN A 244 -14.80 9.40 -13.84
N ILE A 245 -13.80 9.57 -14.72
CA ILE A 245 -13.50 10.84 -15.39
C ILE A 245 -14.51 11.03 -16.53
N ASN A 246 -15.72 11.52 -16.26
CA ASN A 246 -16.66 11.94 -17.30
C ASN A 246 -17.37 13.23 -16.90
N SER A 247 -16.64 14.34 -17.04
CA SER A 247 -17.21 15.66 -17.27
C SER A 247 -16.66 16.18 -18.59
N SER A 248 -17.57 16.44 -19.53
CA SER A 248 -17.34 16.79 -20.92
C SER A 248 -16.60 18.12 -21.07
N SER A 249 -15.27 18.02 -21.09
CA SER A 249 -14.36 18.86 -21.86
C SER A 249 -13.29 17.91 -22.38
N ASN A 250 -13.04 17.90 -23.69
CA ASN A 250 -12.03 17.06 -24.34
C ASN A 250 -10.61 17.35 -23.80
N ASN A 251 -10.30 16.84 -22.61
CA ASN A 251 -8.97 16.76 -22.03
C ASN A 251 -8.91 15.46 -21.24
N VAL A 252 -8.56 14.40 -21.96
CA VAL A 252 -7.90 13.25 -21.36
C VAL A 252 -6.61 13.79 -20.73
N PRO A 253 -6.35 13.68 -19.41
CA PRO A 253 -4.98 13.68 -18.95
C PRO A 253 -4.44 12.32 -19.37
N SER A 254 -3.99 12.26 -20.62
CA SER A 254 -3.18 11.17 -21.06
C SER A 254 -1.97 11.12 -20.13
N ILE A 255 -1.60 9.92 -19.70
CA ILE A 255 -0.19 9.62 -19.42
C ILE A 255 0.50 9.69 -20.79
N ILE A 256 0.60 10.90 -21.34
CA ILE A 256 1.47 11.19 -22.46
C ILE A 256 2.86 11.05 -21.86
N VAL A 257 3.55 10.02 -22.34
CA VAL A 257 5.00 10.06 -22.50
C VAL A 257 5.29 11.27 -23.38
N THR A 258 5.34 12.46 -22.77
CA THR A 258 6.08 13.57 -23.32
C THR A 258 7.46 13.33 -22.77
N ALA A 259 8.28 12.65 -23.57
CA ALA A 259 9.68 13.04 -23.61
C ALA A 259 9.68 14.57 -23.62
N ALA A 260 10.21 15.16 -22.55
CA ALA A 260 10.47 16.58 -22.52
C ALA A 260 11.15 16.94 -23.85
N PRO A 261 10.84 18.09 -24.48
CA PRO A 261 11.72 18.59 -25.51
C PRO A 261 13.12 18.59 -24.90
N PRO A 262 14.16 18.12 -25.63
CA PRO A 262 15.50 17.97 -25.06
C PRO A 262 15.81 19.27 -24.32
N PRO A 263 16.16 19.20 -23.02
CA PRO A 263 16.53 20.40 -22.30
C PRO A 263 17.63 21.03 -23.14
N THR A 264 17.37 22.25 -23.60
CA THR A 264 18.41 23.07 -24.21
C THR A 264 19.58 23.01 -23.24
N PRO A 265 20.78 22.58 -23.65
CA PRO A 265 21.85 22.23 -22.73
C PRO A 265 22.10 23.40 -21.78
N GLN A 266 21.54 23.30 -20.58
CA GLN A 266 21.83 24.22 -19.49
C GLN A 266 23.28 23.91 -19.14
N PRO A 267 24.19 24.89 -19.14
CA PRO A 267 25.57 24.65 -18.77
C PRO A 267 25.58 24.08 -17.35
N ILE A 268 25.95 22.82 -17.23
CA ILE A 268 26.13 22.13 -15.95
C ILE A 268 27.15 22.93 -15.16
N ASP A 269 26.83 23.27 -13.91
CA ASP A 269 27.76 23.97 -13.02
C ASP A 269 29.11 23.23 -13.01
N PRO A 270 30.25 23.90 -13.26
CA PRO A 270 31.56 23.27 -13.29
C PRO A 270 31.89 22.44 -12.05
N ASN A 271 31.35 22.82 -10.88
CA ASN A 271 31.54 22.08 -9.64
C ASN A 271 30.74 20.77 -9.62
N ILE A 272 29.50 20.80 -10.11
CA ILE A 272 28.64 19.62 -10.23
C ILE A 272 29.25 18.67 -11.28
N LYS A 273 29.70 19.21 -12.42
CA LYS A 273 30.40 18.42 -13.46
C LYS A 273 31.60 17.69 -12.86
N ARG A 274 32.43 18.35 -12.05
CA ARG A 274 33.60 17.72 -11.42
C ARG A 274 33.22 16.62 -10.43
N GLN A 275 32.21 16.85 -9.60
CA GLN A 275 31.72 15.85 -8.64
C GLN A 275 31.18 14.61 -9.34
N MET A 276 30.43 14.78 -10.43
CA MET A 276 29.92 13.66 -11.22
C MET A 276 31.05 12.82 -11.82
N ILE A 277 32.10 13.45 -12.34
CA ILE A 277 33.28 12.74 -12.89
C ILE A 277 34.01 11.96 -11.80
N GLU A 278 34.25 12.57 -10.63
CA GLU A 278 34.91 11.91 -9.49
C GLU A 278 34.10 10.70 -8.99
N GLN A 279 32.78 10.86 -8.86
CA GLN A 279 31.90 9.80 -8.40
C GLN A 279 31.79 8.66 -9.43
N PHE A 280 31.69 9.00 -10.72
CA PHE A 280 31.61 8.01 -11.79
C PHE A 280 32.92 7.22 -11.92
N ALA A 281 34.08 7.89 -11.79
CA ALA A 281 35.39 7.24 -11.72
C ALA A 281 35.48 6.27 -10.53
N SER A 282 35.03 6.71 -9.35
CA SER A 282 35.02 5.86 -8.15
C SER A 282 34.13 4.63 -8.29
N GLN A 283 32.98 4.73 -8.98
CA GLN A 283 32.03 3.63 -9.12
C GLN A 283 32.42 2.65 -10.23
N THR A 284 32.92 3.16 -11.35
CA THR A 284 33.29 2.35 -12.51
C THR A 284 34.71 1.77 -12.42
N GLY A 285 35.55 2.36 -11.58
CA GLY A 285 36.98 2.05 -11.49
C GLY A 285 37.80 2.60 -12.66
N MET A 286 37.20 3.41 -13.54
CA MET A 286 37.92 4.09 -14.61
C MET A 286 38.64 5.33 -14.08
N ASN A 287 39.69 5.77 -14.75
CA ASN A 287 40.34 7.04 -14.45
C ASN A 287 39.44 8.23 -14.83
N LEU A 288 39.81 9.42 -14.34
CA LEU A 288 38.99 10.64 -14.51
C LEU A 288 38.78 11.01 -15.98
N ALA A 289 39.78 10.82 -16.84
CA ALA A 289 39.70 11.18 -18.25
C ALA A 289 38.69 10.32 -19.03
N TYR A 290 38.67 9.00 -18.77
CA TYR A 290 37.69 8.09 -19.38
C TYR A 290 36.30 8.23 -18.76
N SER A 291 36.23 8.56 -17.47
CA SER A 291 34.96 8.84 -16.78
C SER A 291 34.31 10.11 -17.29
N GLU A 292 35.09 11.18 -17.49
CA GLU A 292 34.61 12.42 -18.12
C GLU A 292 34.12 12.16 -19.54
N ARG A 293 34.90 11.44 -20.37
CA ARG A 293 34.50 11.12 -21.74
C ARG A 293 33.21 10.29 -21.81
N CYS A 294 33.05 9.32 -20.90
CA CYS A 294 31.83 8.51 -20.82
C CYS A 294 30.60 9.33 -20.38
N LEU A 295 30.79 10.31 -19.51
CA LEU A 295 29.74 11.27 -19.15
C LEU A 295 29.44 12.21 -20.31
N GLU A 296 30.45 12.76 -20.98
CA GLU A 296 30.29 13.66 -22.14
C GLU A 296 29.56 13.00 -23.31
N ASP A 297 29.94 11.77 -23.67
CA ASP A 297 29.32 11.01 -24.77
C ASP A 297 27.82 10.70 -24.51
N ASN A 298 27.38 10.79 -23.26
CA ASN A 298 25.98 10.59 -22.84
C ASN A 298 25.37 11.88 -22.24
N ASN A 299 25.88 13.06 -22.62
CA ASN A 299 25.33 14.36 -22.20
C ASN A 299 25.28 14.59 -20.67
N PHE A 300 26.24 14.04 -19.92
CA PHE A 300 26.29 14.02 -18.45
C PHE A 300 25.07 13.38 -17.77
N ASP A 301 24.33 12.53 -18.49
CA ASP A 301 23.31 11.68 -17.89
C ASP A 301 24.02 10.54 -17.14
N TYR A 302 24.12 10.67 -15.82
CA TYR A 302 24.84 9.73 -14.95
C TYR A 302 24.31 8.30 -15.07
N GLU A 303 22.99 8.14 -15.19
CA GLU A 303 22.36 6.83 -15.29
C GLU A 303 22.56 6.21 -16.67
N ALA A 304 22.40 6.99 -17.74
CA ALA A 304 22.67 6.54 -19.09
C ALA A 304 24.15 6.18 -19.29
N SER A 305 25.09 6.99 -18.78
CA SER A 305 26.52 6.68 -18.75
C SER A 305 26.80 5.39 -18.01
N GLY A 306 26.16 5.16 -16.85
CA GLY A 306 26.34 3.93 -16.07
C GLY A 306 25.88 2.69 -16.81
N ARG A 307 24.69 2.73 -17.42
CA ARG A 307 24.18 1.64 -18.27
C ARG A 307 25.10 1.38 -19.46
N ARG A 308 25.54 2.46 -20.13
CA ARG A 308 26.42 2.35 -21.30
C ARG A 308 27.77 1.75 -20.93
N PHE A 309 28.36 2.18 -19.82
CA PHE A 309 29.59 1.60 -19.26
C PHE A 309 29.43 0.10 -19.04
N LEU A 310 28.33 -0.36 -18.41
CA LEU A 310 28.09 -1.78 -18.17
C LEU A 310 27.98 -2.60 -19.47
N GLU A 311 27.32 -2.04 -20.50
CA GLU A 311 27.20 -2.67 -21.81
C GLU A 311 28.55 -2.86 -22.50
N ILE A 312 29.41 -1.83 -22.46
CA ILE A 312 30.67 -1.82 -23.20
C ILE A 312 31.89 -2.17 -22.36
N ARG A 313 31.73 -2.48 -21.06
CA ARG A 313 32.82 -2.67 -20.09
C ARG A 313 33.93 -3.59 -20.60
N ALA A 314 33.56 -4.68 -21.28
CA ALA A 314 34.50 -5.66 -21.83
C ALA A 314 35.31 -5.15 -23.04
N GLN A 315 34.90 -4.04 -23.65
CA GLN A 315 35.50 -3.42 -24.84
C GLN A 315 36.28 -2.13 -24.49
N ILE A 316 36.27 -1.71 -23.21
CA ILE A 316 37.00 -0.52 -22.76
C ILE A 316 38.50 -0.85 -22.68
N PRO A 317 39.38 0.00 -23.26
CA PRO A 317 40.82 -0.22 -23.24
C PRO A 317 41.38 -0.35 -21.81
N PRO A 318 42.36 -1.24 -21.55
CA PRO A 318 42.95 -1.41 -20.22
C PRO A 318 43.53 -0.12 -19.62
N GLU A 319 43.96 0.82 -20.45
CA GLU A 319 44.48 2.14 -20.06
C GLU A 319 43.43 2.98 -19.33
N ALA A 320 42.13 2.73 -19.55
CA ALA A 320 41.04 3.39 -18.86
C ALA A 320 40.98 3.05 -17.37
N PHE A 321 41.60 1.96 -16.93
CA PHE A 321 41.58 1.46 -15.55
C PHE A 321 42.93 1.61 -14.84
N GLN A 322 43.89 2.29 -15.48
CA GLN A 322 45.16 2.65 -14.86
C GLN A 322 44.98 3.96 -14.09
N GLN A 323 45.28 3.94 -12.80
CA GLN A 323 45.18 5.10 -11.89
C GLN A 323 46.27 6.15 -12.17
#